data_AF-A0A6J4MWB2-F1
#
_entry.id   AF-A0A6J4MWB2-F1
#
_cell.length_a   1.000
_cell.length_b   1.000
_cell.length_c   1.000
_cell.angle_alpha   90.00
_cell.angle_beta   90.00
_cell.angle_gamma   90.00
#
_symmetry.space_group_name_H-M   'P 1'
#
loop_
_entity.id
_entity.type
_entity.pdbx_description
1 polymer ?
#
loop_
_entity_poly.entity_id
_entity_poly.type
_entity_poly.pdbx_seq_one_letter_code
_entity_poly.pdbx_strand_id
1 'polypeptide(L)'
;KVVGFDAGPQQVQDLLTEVVDVLIAQHPYDIGYQGVMMAVEYLSTGTAPTEKTVTTGYTVVTRENVEDPEVARFLYVADCSEIPAPAASPVASPVASPTA
;
A
#
# COMPACT_ATOMS: atom_id res chain seq x y z
N LYS A 1 -19.83 -7.08 12.70
CA LYS A 1 -18.57 -6.36 12.42
C LYS A 1 -17.92 -7.01 11.22
N VAL A 2 -17.48 -6.24 10.22
CA VAL A 2 -16.95 -6.72 8.93
C VAL A 2 -15.57 -6.12 8.67
N VAL A 3 -14.61 -6.96 8.28
CA VAL A 3 -13.26 -6.55 7.87
C VAL A 3 -13.10 -6.79 6.37
N GLY A 4 -12.79 -5.74 5.63
CA GLY A 4 -12.47 -5.79 4.20
C GLY A 4 -10.97 -5.85 3.96
N PHE A 5 -10.59 -6.39 2.81
CA PHE A 5 -9.21 -6.37 2.31
C PHE A 5 -9.14 -5.43 1.11
N ASP A 6 -8.02 -4.75 0.94
CA ASP A 6 -7.82 -3.64 -0.01
C ASP A 6 -8.60 -2.37 0.32
N ALA A 7 -8.29 -1.27 -0.37
CA ALA A 7 -8.80 0.06 -0.07
C ALA A 7 -9.10 0.91 -1.32
N GLY A 8 -9.81 0.32 -2.29
CA GLY A 8 -10.33 1.04 -3.46
C GLY A 8 -11.49 1.99 -3.14
N PRO A 9 -11.86 2.89 -4.08
CA PRO A 9 -12.85 3.94 -3.81
C PRO A 9 -14.19 3.45 -3.27
N GLN A 10 -14.72 2.34 -3.82
CA GLN A 10 -15.96 1.74 -3.32
C GLN A 10 -15.78 1.19 -1.89
N GLN A 11 -14.66 0.56 -1.58
CA GLN A 11 -14.40 -0.01 -0.26
C GLN A 11 -14.25 1.09 0.80
N VAL A 12 -13.61 2.21 0.42
CA VAL A 12 -13.53 3.42 1.25
C VAL A 12 -14.93 3.99 1.48
N GLN A 13 -15.78 4.04 0.44
CA GLN A 13 -17.17 4.46 0.60
C GLN A 13 -17.93 3.53 1.56
N ASP A 14 -17.78 2.21 1.40
CA ASP A 14 -18.42 1.21 2.26
C ASP A 14 -17.97 1.32 3.72
N LEU A 15 -16.70 1.68 3.97
CA LEU A 15 -16.18 1.99 5.30
C LEU A 15 -16.88 3.23 5.89
N LEU A 16 -17.00 4.30 5.11
CA LEU A 16 -17.63 5.55 5.52
C LEU A 16 -19.14 5.41 5.76
N THR A 17 -19.83 4.55 5.02
CA THR A 17 -21.26 4.27 5.17
C THR A 17 -21.57 3.11 6.12
N GLU A 18 -20.59 2.69 6.93
CA GLU A 18 -20.73 1.64 7.95
C GLU A 18 -21.11 0.24 7.44
N VAL A 19 -20.94 -0.01 6.14
CA VAL A 19 -21.09 -1.35 5.54
C VAL A 19 -19.91 -2.23 5.94
N VAL A 20 -18.71 -1.63 6.04
CA VAL A 20 -17.47 -2.25 6.52
C VAL A 20 -16.96 -1.50 7.76
N ASP A 21 -16.31 -2.20 8.69
CA ASP A 21 -15.76 -1.59 9.91
C ASP A 21 -14.28 -1.26 9.82
N VAL A 22 -13.51 -2.07 9.10
CA VAL A 22 -12.04 -1.95 8.95
C VAL A 22 -11.64 -2.40 7.55
N LEU A 23 -10.66 -1.73 6.94
CA LEU A 23 -9.99 -2.20 5.73
C LEU A 23 -8.52 -2.52 6.02
N ILE A 24 -8.01 -3.59 5.42
CA ILE A 24 -6.58 -3.90 5.38
C ILE A 24 -6.04 -3.51 4.02
N ALA A 25 -5.48 -2.30 3.92
CA ALA A 25 -4.90 -1.78 2.68
C ALA A 25 -3.48 -2.33 2.49
N GLN A 26 -3.20 -2.95 1.35
CA GLN A 26 -1.83 -3.30 0.98
C GLN A 26 -1.09 -2.08 0.43
N HIS A 27 0.20 -2.23 0.12
CA HIS A 27 1.01 -1.16 -0.46
C HIS A 27 1.34 -1.46 -1.95
N PRO A 28 0.37 -1.36 -2.88
CA PRO A 28 0.59 -1.73 -4.29
C PRO A 28 1.67 -0.89 -4.98
N TYR A 29 1.84 0.38 -4.56
CA TYR A 29 2.94 1.23 -5.04
C TYR A 29 4.30 0.61 -4.70
N ASP A 30 4.50 0.16 -3.46
CA ASP A 30 5.76 -0.44 -3.01
C ASP A 30 6.04 -1.76 -3.71
N ILE A 31 5.00 -2.59 -3.91
CA ILE A 31 5.10 -3.84 -4.66
C ILE A 31 5.62 -3.56 -6.07
N GLY A 32 4.99 -2.61 -6.77
CA GLY A 32 5.38 -2.23 -8.13
C GLY A 32 6.78 -1.62 -8.19
N TYR A 33 7.09 -0.66 -7.31
CA TYR A 33 8.36 0.02 -7.25
C TYR A 33 9.52 -0.95 -6.99
N GLN A 34 9.41 -1.77 -5.94
CA GLN A 34 10.46 -2.73 -5.59
C GLN A 34 10.62 -3.80 -6.68
N GLY A 35 9.52 -4.27 -7.27
CA GLY A 35 9.55 -5.22 -8.39
C GLY A 35 10.34 -4.70 -9.59
N VAL A 36 10.07 -3.45 -10.01
CA VAL A 36 10.77 -2.81 -11.13
C VAL A 36 12.24 -2.55 -10.78
N MET A 37 12.53 -2.03 -9.58
CA MET A 37 13.90 -1.76 -9.15
C MET A 37 14.76 -3.04 -9.09
N MET A 38 14.22 -4.14 -8.56
CA MET A 38 14.90 -5.44 -8.56
C MET A 38 15.19 -5.94 -9.98
N ALA A 39 14.25 -5.77 -10.91
CA ALA A 39 14.46 -6.14 -12.30
C ALA A 39 15.56 -5.29 -12.97
N VAL A 40 15.55 -3.98 -12.74
CA VAL A 40 16.59 -3.06 -13.25
C VAL A 40 17.97 -3.43 -12.70
N GLU A 41 18.06 -3.73 -11.40
CA GLU A 41 19.33 -4.10 -10.77
C GLU A 41 19.87 -5.42 -11.32
N TYR A 42 19.01 -6.44 -11.50
CA TYR A 42 19.39 -7.69 -12.15
C TYR A 42 19.91 -7.46 -13.57
N LEU A 43 19.19 -6.69 -14.38
CA LEU A 43 19.59 -6.41 -15.77
C LEU A 43 20.89 -5.59 -15.85
N SER A 44 21.16 -4.75 -14.87
CA SER A 44 22.35 -3.87 -14.84
C SER A 44 23.60 -4.56 -14.31
N THR A 45 23.45 -5.51 -13.38
CA THR A 45 24.57 -6.15 -12.67
C THR A 45 24.76 -7.62 -13.00
N GLY A 46 23.74 -8.29 -13.56
CA GLY A 46 23.69 -9.74 -13.73
C GLY A 46 23.51 -10.51 -12.41
N THR A 47 23.37 -9.83 -11.27
CA THR A 47 23.24 -10.46 -9.95
C THR A 47 21.77 -10.68 -9.63
N ALA A 48 21.38 -11.93 -9.41
CA ALA A 48 20.01 -12.25 -9.01
C ALA A 48 19.75 -11.79 -7.56
N PRO A 49 18.51 -11.38 -7.22
CA PRO A 49 18.12 -11.10 -5.84
C PRO A 49 18.44 -12.27 -4.92
N THR A 50 18.99 -11.98 -3.74
CA THR A 50 19.31 -13.01 -2.74
C THR A 50 18.05 -13.61 -2.12
N GLU A 51 17.02 -12.79 -1.95
CA GLU A 51 15.71 -13.19 -1.45
C GLU A 51 14.74 -13.43 -2.60
N LYS A 52 14.07 -14.59 -2.58
CA LYS A 52 13.01 -14.92 -3.57
C LYS A 52 11.65 -14.34 -3.21
N THR A 53 11.49 -13.92 -1.96
CA THR A 53 10.25 -13.39 -1.41
C THR A 53 10.52 -12.04 -0.78
N VAL A 54 9.76 -11.03 -1.19
CA VAL A 54 9.81 -9.69 -0.63
C VAL A 54 8.45 -9.37 -0.05
N THR A 55 8.40 -9.13 1.26
CA THR A 55 7.16 -8.78 1.97
C THR A 55 7.00 -7.27 2.00
N THR A 56 5.91 -6.76 1.44
CA THR A 56 5.51 -5.36 1.59
C THR A 56 4.57 -5.18 2.79
N GLY A 57 4.42 -3.93 3.23
CA GLY A 57 3.55 -3.60 4.35
C GLY A 57 2.05 -3.61 4.01
N TYR A 58 1.27 -3.33 5.04
CA TYR A 58 -0.14 -3.02 4.96
C TYR A 58 -0.48 -1.92 5.97
N THR A 59 -1.58 -1.22 5.75
CA THR A 59 -2.13 -0.18 6.62
C THR A 59 -3.53 -0.57 7.02
N VAL A 60 -3.81 -0.53 8.32
CA VAL A 60 -5.17 -0.72 8.86
C VAL A 60 -5.92 0.61 8.75
N VAL A 61 -6.99 0.62 7.98
CA VAL A 61 -7.82 1.80 7.74
C VAL A 61 -9.13 1.65 8.51
N THR A 62 -9.45 2.66 9.31
CA THR A 62 -10.69 2.80 10.05
C THR A 62 -11.32 4.15 9.75
N ARG A 63 -12.59 4.33 10.12
CA ARG A 63 -13.26 5.64 10.00
C ARG A 63 -12.55 6.75 10.79
N GLU A 64 -11.80 6.43 11.84
CA GLU A 64 -11.08 7.44 12.64
C GLU A 64 -9.83 7.96 11.94
N ASN A 65 -9.22 7.19 11.04
CA ASN A 65 -7.92 7.52 10.44
C ASN A 65 -7.93 7.66 8.91
N VAL A 66 -9.06 7.37 8.24
CA VAL A 66 -9.14 7.37 6.77
C VAL A 66 -8.80 8.73 6.12
N GLU A 67 -8.99 9.83 6.86
CA GLU A 67 -8.64 11.19 6.41
C GLU A 67 -7.22 11.64 6.83
N ASP A 68 -6.52 10.87 7.67
CA ASP A 68 -5.14 11.17 8.06
C ASP A 68 -4.24 11.05 6.80
N PRO A 69 -3.48 12.09 6.41
CA PRO A 69 -2.59 12.02 5.25
C PRO A 69 -1.63 10.82 5.25
N GLU A 70 -1.22 10.36 6.43
CA GLU A 70 -0.32 9.21 6.58
C GLU A 70 -0.99 7.86 6.28
N VAL A 71 -2.32 7.80 6.36
CA VAL A 71 -3.14 6.64 6.00
C VAL A 71 -3.73 6.81 4.59
N ALA A 72 -4.23 8.01 4.28
CA ALA A 72 -4.87 8.35 3.02
C ALA A 72 -3.98 8.08 1.80
N ARG A 73 -2.65 8.21 1.94
CA ARG A 73 -1.67 7.86 0.90
C ARG A 73 -1.66 6.37 0.50
N PHE A 74 -2.29 5.51 1.28
CA PHE A 74 -2.45 4.08 1.00
C PHE A 74 -3.80 3.70 0.42
N LEU A 75 -4.73 4.65 0.28
CA LEU A 75 -5.99 4.41 -0.42
C LEU A 75 -5.74 4.30 -1.92
N TYR A 76 -6.41 3.37 -2.57
CA TYR A 76 -6.16 3.09 -3.97
C TYR A 76 -6.91 4.08 -4.85
N VAL A 77 -6.30 4.43 -5.97
CA VAL A 77 -6.89 5.29 -6.99
C VAL A 77 -7.48 4.47 -8.13
N ALA A 78 -8.53 4.98 -8.76
CA ALA A 78 -9.14 4.33 -9.92
C ALA A 78 -8.37 4.66 -11.21
N ASP A 79 -7.77 5.85 -11.26
CA ASP A 79 -7.06 6.36 -12.43
C ASP A 79 -5.64 6.81 -12.07
N CYS A 80 -4.68 6.54 -12.98
CA CYS A 80 -3.28 6.91 -12.77
C CYS A 80 -3.06 8.43 -12.64
N SER A 81 -3.97 9.26 -13.14
CA SER A 81 -3.92 10.72 -12.99
C SER A 81 -4.15 11.19 -11.55
N GLU A 82 -4.71 10.32 -10.70
CA GLU A 82 -5.02 10.61 -9.30
C GLU A 82 -3.88 10.17 -8.37
N ILE A 83 -2.84 9.52 -8.90
CA ILE A 83 -1.67 9.10 -8.11
C ILE A 83 -1.04 10.36 -7.50
N PRO A 84 -0.91 10.44 -6.15
CA PRO A 84 -0.28 11.58 -5.51
C PRO A 84 1.15 11.75 -6.03
N ALA A 85 1.58 13.02 -6.19
CA ALA A 85 2.98 13.29 -6.51
C ALA A 85 3.88 12.61 -5.45
N PRO A 86 4.97 11.93 -5.86
CA PRO A 86 5.83 11.25 -4.90
C PRO A 86 6.35 12.27 -3.89
N ALA A 87 6.22 11.96 -2.59
CA ALA A 87 6.97 12.68 -1.57
C ALA A 87 8.46 12.64 -1.95
N ALA A 88 9.22 13.68 -1.60
CA ALA A 88 10.57 13.95 -2.08
C ALA A 88 11.62 12.82 -1.89
N SER A 89 11.23 11.71 -1.27
CA SER A 89 11.90 10.42 -1.36
C SER A 89 10.82 9.32 -1.29
N PRO A 90 10.89 8.25 -2.10
CA PRO A 90 10.08 7.06 -1.88
C PRO A 90 10.57 6.41 -0.58
N VAL A 91 10.01 6.83 0.56
CA VAL A 91 10.23 6.13 1.82
C VAL A 91 9.43 4.85 1.69
N ALA A 92 10.11 3.72 1.53
CA ALA A 92 9.47 2.41 1.57
C ALA A 92 8.58 2.36 2.80
N SER A 93 7.35 1.88 2.63
CA SER A 93 6.43 1.83 3.76
C SER A 93 7.03 0.97 4.86
N PRO A 94 6.87 1.35 6.13
CA PRO A 94 7.38 0.54 7.22
C PRO A 94 6.76 -0.86 7.11
N VAL A 95 7.62 -1.88 7.11
CA VAL A 95 7.16 -3.26 7.24
C VAL A 95 6.43 -3.33 8.58
N ALA A 96 5.13 -3.60 8.54
CA ALA A 96 4.36 -3.80 9.75
C ALA A 96 4.98 -4.96 10.54
N SER A 97 5.54 -4.67 11.71
CA SER A 97 5.92 -5.70 12.67
C SER A 97 4.64 -6.25 13.29
N PRO A 98 4.41 -7.57 13.28
CA PRO A 98 3.29 -8.15 14.00
C PRO A 98 3.52 -7.90 15.49
N THR A 99 2.84 -6.90 16.05
CA THR A 99 2.69 -6.83 17.49
C THR A 99 1.57 -7.79 17.85
N ALA A 100 1.87 -8.67 18.80
CA ALA A 100 1.15 -9.88 19.19
C ALA A 100 -0.35 -9.68 19.49
#